data_AF-A0A6J7LF78-F1
#
_entry.id   AF-A0A6J7LF78-F1
#
_cell.length_a   1.000
_cell.length_b   1.000
_cell.length_c   1.000
_cell.angle_alpha   90.00
_cell.angle_beta   90.00
_cell.angle_gamma   90.00
#
_symmetry.space_group_name_H-M   'P 1'
#
loop_
_entity.id
_entity.type
_entity.pdbx_description
1 polymer ?
#
loop_
_entity_poly.entity_id
_entity_poly.type
_entity_poly.pdbx_seq_one_letter_code
_entity_poly.pdbx_strand_id
1 'polypeptide(L)'
;MKISNRKFFASAILISAILAGGVSFYASSSPDGLEKAAEDVGFIETAKDHSFGDFTLADYGFKGLENARLSVGFAGLIGVAATALIAMGLFRLIRKKAPNKNQ
;
A
#
# COMPACT_ATOMS: atom_id res chain seq x y z
N MET A 1 -12.43 -20.16 21.36
CA MET A 1 -13.19 -20.17 20.09
C MET A 1 -12.21 -20.40 18.94
N LYS A 2 -12.29 -21.51 18.19
CA LYS A 2 -11.38 -21.75 17.05
C LYS A 2 -11.85 -20.90 15.86
N ILE A 3 -11.04 -19.94 15.45
CA ILE A 3 -11.31 -19.10 14.28
C ILE A 3 -10.93 -19.91 13.03
N SER A 4 -11.83 -19.97 12.05
CA SER A 4 -11.54 -20.56 10.75
C SER A 4 -10.53 -19.69 10.00
N ASN A 5 -9.55 -20.29 9.32
CA ASN A 5 -8.54 -19.57 8.52
C ASN A 5 -9.20 -18.57 7.54
N ARG A 6 -10.36 -18.92 6.96
CA ARG A 6 -11.11 -18.00 6.07
C ARG A 6 -11.54 -16.73 6.78
N LYS A 7 -12.05 -16.86 8.02
CA LYS A 7 -12.47 -15.71 8.84
C LYS A 7 -11.27 -14.85 9.23
N PHE A 8 -10.13 -15.47 9.55
CA PHE A 8 -8.89 -14.77 9.87
C PHE A 8 -8.37 -13.93 8.68
N PHE A 9 -8.28 -14.51 7.48
CA PHE A 9 -7.83 -13.77 6.29
C PHE A 9 -8.82 -12.68 5.89
N ALA A 10 -10.13 -12.93 5.97
CA ALA A 10 -11.14 -11.93 5.70
C ALA A 10 -11.04 -10.74 6.66
N SER A 11 -10.86 -10.98 7.96
CA SER A 11 -10.68 -9.90 8.94
C SER A 11 -9.38 -9.13 8.71
N ALA A 12 -8.28 -9.82 8.38
CA ALA A 12 -6.99 -9.17 8.12
C ALA A 12 -7.06 -8.25 6.89
N ILE A 13 -7.65 -8.73 5.79
CA ILE A 13 -7.84 -7.92 4.57
C ILE A 13 -8.73 -6.72 4.85
N LEU A 14 -9.83 -6.92 5.60
CA LEU A 14 -10.74 -5.84 5.97
C LEU A 14 -10.03 -4.76 6.80
N ILE A 15 -9.27 -5.15 7.81
CA ILE A 15 -8.50 -4.22 8.65
C ILE A 15 -7.47 -3.48 7.79
N SER A 16 -6.72 -4.18 6.94
CA SER A 16 -5.76 -3.54 6.03
C SER A 16 -6.42 -2.53 5.09
N ALA A 17 -7.59 -2.84 4.55
CA ALA A 17 -8.34 -1.92 3.69
C ALA A 17 -8.85 -0.69 4.45
N ILE A 18 -9.33 -0.87 5.69
CA ILE A 18 -9.76 0.25 6.54
C ILE A 18 -8.58 1.15 6.93
N LEU A 19 -7.42 0.57 7.25
CA LEU A 19 -6.22 1.35 7.56
C LEU A 19 -5.71 2.10 6.32
N ALA A 20 -5.57 1.40 5.19
CA ALA A 20 -5.01 1.94 3.96
C ALA A 20 -5.94 2.91 3.24
N GLY A 21 -7.25 2.72 3.35
CA GLY A 21 -8.25 3.60 2.78
C GLY A 21 -8.71 4.68 3.75
N GLY A 22 -9.07 4.32 4.98
CA GLY A 22 -9.74 5.20 5.96
C GLY A 22 -8.80 5.96 6.90
N VAL A 23 -7.80 5.30 7.48
CA VAL A 23 -6.91 5.96 8.47
C VAL A 23 -5.85 6.82 7.79
N SER A 24 -5.40 6.42 6.61
CA SER A 24 -4.49 7.18 5.74
C SER A 24 -5.00 8.58 5.37
N PHE A 25 -6.32 8.84 5.41
CA PHE A 25 -6.87 10.20 5.28
C PHE A 25 -6.35 11.17 6.35
N TYR A 26 -5.96 10.65 7.51
CA TYR A 26 -5.41 11.43 8.62
C TYR A 26 -3.87 11.49 8.59
N ALA A 27 -3.23 10.98 7.54
CA ALA A 27 -1.80 11.14 7.37
C ALA A 27 -1.44 12.64 7.32
N SER A 28 -0.38 13.02 8.02
CA SER A 28 0.10 14.40 8.06
C SER A 28 0.55 14.83 6.67
N SER A 29 0.15 16.04 6.27
CA SER A 29 0.62 16.70 5.05
C SER A 29 1.87 17.55 5.28
N SER A 30 2.55 17.38 6.42
CA SER A 30 3.79 18.10 6.72
C SER A 30 4.96 17.46 5.96
N PRO A 31 5.98 18.25 5.59
CA PRO A 31 7.18 17.72 4.94
C PRO A 31 7.83 16.67 5.83
N ASP A 32 8.34 15.61 5.19
CA ASP A 32 9.02 14.56 5.92
C ASP A 32 10.38 15.06 6.44
N GLY A 33 11.05 14.24 7.25
CA GLY A 33 12.32 14.67 7.88
C GLY A 33 13.44 14.97 6.86
N LEU A 34 13.37 14.38 5.66
CA LEU A 34 14.36 14.61 4.61
C LEU A 34 14.09 15.90 3.86
N GLU A 35 12.85 16.13 3.45
CA GLU A 35 12.42 17.40 2.86
C GLU A 35 12.66 18.54 3.83
N LYS A 36 12.34 18.36 5.11
CA LYS A 36 12.50 19.43 6.09
C LYS A 36 13.95 19.78 6.36
N ALA A 37 14.84 18.78 6.41
CA ALA A 37 16.28 19.01 6.46
C ALA A 37 16.81 19.66 5.17
N ALA A 38 16.29 19.29 4.00
CA ALA A 38 16.71 19.86 2.73
C ALA A 38 16.23 21.31 2.54
N GLU A 39 15.06 21.66 3.06
CA GLU A 39 14.57 23.04 3.17
C GLU A 39 15.46 23.86 4.11
N ASP A 40 15.75 23.36 5.31
CA ASP A 40 16.54 24.07 6.32
C ASP A 40 17.97 24.37 5.85
N VAL A 41 18.58 23.46 5.09
CA VAL A 41 19.92 23.64 4.51
C VAL A 41 19.88 24.36 3.16
N GLY A 42 18.71 24.51 2.55
CA GLY A 42 18.50 25.31 1.33
C GLY A 42 18.86 24.60 0.02
N PHE A 43 18.82 23.26 -0.02
CA PHE A 43 19.11 22.49 -1.25
C PHE A 43 17.90 21.72 -1.79
N ILE A 44 16.69 21.92 -1.23
CA ILE A 44 15.47 21.26 -1.69
C ILE A 44 15.25 21.41 -3.21
N GLU A 45 15.58 22.57 -3.78
CA GLU A 45 15.50 22.89 -5.22
C GLU A 45 16.45 22.03 -6.11
N THR A 46 17.42 21.35 -5.50
CA THR A 46 18.32 20.41 -6.21
C THR A 46 17.71 19.02 -6.33
N ALA A 47 16.56 18.77 -5.70
CA ALA A 47 15.81 17.54 -5.88
C ALA A 47 15.52 17.32 -7.36
N LYS A 48 15.97 16.19 -7.88
CA LYS A 48 15.79 15.83 -9.28
C LYS A 48 14.53 15.00 -9.42
N ASP A 49 13.71 15.33 -10.41
CA ASP A 49 12.56 14.50 -10.75
C ASP A 49 13.00 13.05 -11.00
N HIS A 50 12.39 12.13 -10.28
CA HIS A 50 12.63 10.71 -10.49
C HIS A 50 11.88 10.23 -11.74
N SER A 51 12.42 9.23 -12.44
CA SER A 51 11.87 8.73 -13.71
C SER A 51 10.43 8.18 -13.62
N PHE A 52 9.94 7.93 -12.40
CA PHE A 52 8.56 7.54 -12.12
C PHE A 52 7.69 8.70 -11.62
N GLY A 53 8.15 9.95 -11.73
CA GLY A 53 7.45 11.16 -11.25
C GLY A 53 6.13 11.40 -11.97
N ASP A 54 6.10 11.06 -13.25
CA ASP A 54 4.88 11.11 -14.07
C ASP A 54 3.93 9.93 -13.83
N PHE A 55 4.31 8.95 -13.00
CA PHE A 55 3.49 7.77 -12.76
C PHE A 55 2.23 8.13 -11.98
N THR A 56 1.11 7.48 -12.29
CA THR A 56 -0.21 7.81 -11.73
C THR A 56 -0.39 7.44 -10.26
N LEU A 57 0.67 7.02 -9.56
CA LEU A 57 0.74 6.77 -8.12
C LEU A 57 1.96 7.44 -7.48
N ALA A 58 2.66 8.31 -8.20
CA ALA A 58 3.75 9.12 -7.66
C ALA A 58 3.21 10.05 -6.57
N ASP A 59 4.02 10.31 -5.54
CA ASP A 59 3.65 11.12 -4.37
C ASP A 59 2.35 10.69 -3.68
N TYR A 60 2.03 9.39 -3.76
CA TYR A 60 0.77 8.82 -3.25
C TYR A 60 -0.50 9.42 -3.91
N GLY A 61 -0.34 10.08 -5.06
CA GLY A 61 -1.40 10.73 -5.82
C GLY A 61 -1.93 9.87 -6.96
N PHE A 62 -3.26 9.74 -7.06
CA PHE A 62 -3.95 9.21 -8.25
C PHE A 62 -4.28 10.35 -9.21
N LYS A 63 -3.74 10.29 -10.44
CA LYS A 63 -3.94 11.30 -11.49
C LYS A 63 -5.43 11.33 -11.91
N GLY A 64 -6.22 12.22 -11.29
CA GLY A 64 -7.66 12.36 -11.52
C GLY A 64 -8.51 12.67 -10.27
N LEU A 65 -7.93 12.66 -9.06
CA LEU A 65 -8.61 13.08 -7.83
C LEU A 65 -7.93 14.32 -7.25
N GLU A 66 -8.59 15.48 -7.33
CA GLU A 66 -8.08 16.78 -6.84
C GLU A 66 -7.87 16.82 -5.32
N ASN A 67 -8.51 15.88 -4.58
CA ASN A 67 -8.36 15.76 -3.15
C ASN A 67 -7.18 14.85 -2.80
N ALA A 68 -6.05 15.45 -2.41
CA ALA A 68 -4.83 14.75 -1.98
C ALA A 68 -5.12 13.60 -1.00
N ARG A 69 -6.04 13.79 -0.05
CA ARG A 69 -6.39 12.77 0.96
C ARG A 69 -7.14 11.57 0.37
N LEU A 70 -8.04 11.80 -0.59
CA LEU A 70 -8.73 10.71 -1.31
C LEU A 70 -7.73 9.93 -2.17
N SER A 71 -6.82 10.64 -2.83
CA SER A 71 -5.71 10.08 -3.62
C SER A 71 -4.87 9.09 -2.81
N VAL A 72 -4.40 9.51 -1.63
CA VAL A 72 -3.55 8.70 -0.74
C VAL A 72 -4.27 7.42 -0.29
N GLY A 73 -5.56 7.53 0.07
CA GLY A 73 -6.37 6.37 0.46
C GLY A 73 -6.54 5.36 -0.68
N PHE A 74 -6.78 5.84 -1.90
CA PHE A 74 -6.88 4.97 -3.09
C PHE A 74 -5.55 4.31 -3.44
N ALA A 75 -4.43 5.06 -3.42
CA ALA A 75 -3.09 4.51 -3.63
C ALA A 75 -2.78 3.40 -2.60
N GLY A 76 -3.13 3.62 -1.33
CA GLY A 76 -3.01 2.63 -0.27
C GLY A 76 -3.81 1.35 -0.55
N LEU A 77 -5.08 1.47 -0.96
CA LEU A 77 -5.93 0.32 -1.30
C LEU A 77 -5.37 -0.49 -2.47
N ILE A 78 -4.88 0.19 -3.51
CA ILE A 78 -4.22 -0.47 -4.65
C ILE A 78 -2.98 -1.24 -4.17
N GLY A 79 -2.15 -0.64 -3.31
CA GLY A 79 -0.98 -1.30 -2.73
C GLY A 79 -1.32 -2.56 -1.92
N VAL A 80 -2.37 -2.50 -1.10
CA VAL A 80 -2.86 -3.67 -0.34
C VAL A 80 -3.34 -4.77 -1.28
N ALA A 81 -4.11 -4.43 -2.31
CA ALA A 81 -4.61 -5.40 -3.28
C ALA A 81 -3.47 -6.07 -4.06
N ALA A 82 -2.51 -5.28 -4.57
CA ALA A 82 -1.35 -5.80 -5.29
C ALA A 82 -0.53 -6.76 -4.43
N THR A 83 -0.25 -6.39 -3.18
CA THR A 83 0.51 -7.23 -2.23
C THR A 83 -0.22 -8.54 -1.95
N ALA A 84 -1.54 -8.49 -1.72
CA ALA A 84 -2.35 -9.69 -1.47
C ALA A 84 -2.35 -10.64 -2.67
N LEU A 85 -2.47 -10.11 -3.90
CA LEU A 85 -2.43 -10.91 -5.12
C LEU A 85 -1.07 -11.58 -5.33
N ILE A 86 0.02 -10.84 -5.15
CA ILE A 86 1.39 -11.38 -5.27
C ILE A 86 1.63 -12.47 -4.23
N ALA A 87 1.30 -12.20 -2.96
CA ALA A 87 1.45 -13.18 -1.89
C ALA A 87 0.63 -14.45 -2.18
N MET A 88 -0.66 -14.31 -2.52
CA MET A 88 -1.50 -15.47 -2.87
C MET A 88 -0.94 -16.26 -4.07
N GLY A 89 -0.45 -15.57 -5.09
CA GLY A 89 0.19 -16.19 -6.26
C GLY A 89 1.42 -17.02 -5.86
N LEU A 90 2.34 -16.41 -5.11
CA LEU A 90 3.55 -17.08 -4.62
C LEU A 90 3.23 -18.28 -3.73
N PHE A 91 2.33 -18.11 -2.75
CA PHE A 91 1.93 -19.21 -1.87
C PHE A 91 1.26 -20.34 -2.65
N ARG A 92 0.48 -20.03 -3.69
CA ARG A 92 -0.14 -21.05 -4.54
C ARG A 92 0.88 -21.81 -5.39
N LEU A 93 1.94 -21.15 -5.86
CA LEU A 93 3.03 -21.78 -6.61
C LEU A 93 3.90 -22.68 -5.72
N ILE A 94 4.19 -22.25 -4.49
CA ILE A 94 5.04 -22.99 -3.54
C ILE A 94 4.27 -24.15 -2.86
N ARG A 95 2.93 -24.04 -2.78
CA ARG A 95 2.10 -25.04 -2.11
C ARG A 95 2.29 -26.43 -2.72
N LYS A 96 2.93 -27.32 -1.97
CA LYS A 96 2.98 -28.76 -2.27
C LYS A 96 1.55 -29.32 -2.30
N LYS A 97 1.23 -30.15 -3.31
CA LYS A 97 -0.02 -30.92 -3.34
C LYS A 97 -0.05 -31.82 -2.10
N ALA A 98 -1.20 -31.87 -1.42
CA ALA A 98 -1.36 -32.79 -0.30
C ALA A 98 -1.19 -34.23 -0.81
N PRO A 99 -0.47 -35.12 -0.10
CA PRO A 99 -0.42 -36.52 -0.45
C PRO A 99 -1.86 -37.06 -0.46
N ASN A 100 -2.22 -37.73 -1.55
CA ASN A 100 -3.53 -38.33 -1.72
C ASN A 100 -3.68 -39.39 -0.61
N LYS A 101 -4.59 -39.19 0.35
CA LYS A 101 -4.80 -40.10 1.49
C LYS A 101 -5.58 -41.38 1.11
N ASN A 102 -5.46 -41.78 -0.15
CA ASN A 102 -6.15 -42.93 -0.76
C ASN A 102 -5.13 -43.84 -1.48
N GLN A 103 -4.00 -44.13 -0.84
CA GLN A 103 -3.18 -45.32 -1.12
C GLN A 103 -2.99 -46.10 0.16
#